data_AF-A0AAC9HKB9-F1
#
_entry.id   AF-A0AAC9HKB9-F1
#
_cell.length_a   1.000
_cell.length_b   1.000
_cell.length_c   1.000
_cell.angle_alpha   90.00
_cell.angle_beta   90.00
_cell.angle_gamma   90.00
#
_symmetry.space_group_name_H-M   'P 1'
#
loop_
_entity.id
_entity.type
_entity.pdbx_description
1 polymer ?
#
loop_
_entity_poly.entity_id
_entity_poly.type
_entity_poly.pdbx_seq_one_letter_code
_entity_poly.pdbx_strand_id
1 'polypeptide(L)'
;MPNRFVIADPERCLGCYTCMAGCALAHNKQGLQPFPRLFVTHTPDGTMPVQCRHCEDAPCARVCPVKAIEIKNQMVYLNEGLCIGCKMCALVCPFGCIDIQGTPAPSVEKDGLLNSYLIPLLAGATGQKTIATKCDLCYFDAEGPACVRVCPTRALRLVEGEEIERLSKLKRRTSIVGVTSILAEGRKS
;
A
#
# COMPACT_ATOMS: atom_id res chain seq x y z
N MET A 1 -8.54 11.74 -12.69
CA MET A 1 -8.92 11.74 -11.26
C MET A 1 -7.78 11.11 -10.47
N PRO A 2 -7.35 11.72 -9.36
CA PRO A 2 -6.27 11.21 -8.53
C PRO A 2 -6.60 9.84 -7.92
N ASN A 3 -5.57 9.05 -7.65
CA ASN A 3 -5.74 7.71 -7.10
C ASN A 3 -6.18 7.76 -5.63
N ARG A 4 -6.91 6.72 -5.21
CA ARG A 4 -7.36 6.49 -3.84
C ARG A 4 -6.33 5.68 -3.07
N PHE A 5 -6.24 5.90 -1.76
CA PHE A 5 -5.37 5.12 -0.90
C PHE A 5 -5.83 5.17 0.55
N VAL A 6 -5.36 4.22 1.36
CA VAL A 6 -5.62 4.21 2.80
C VAL A 6 -4.53 4.98 3.52
N ILE A 7 -4.91 5.83 4.48
CA ILE A 7 -4.00 6.52 5.39
C ILE A 7 -4.23 6.04 6.82
N ALA A 8 -3.15 6.05 7.61
CA ALA A 8 -3.18 5.72 9.02
C ALA A 8 -2.91 6.96 9.88
N ASP A 9 -3.60 7.04 11.01
CA ASP A 9 -3.37 7.99 12.08
C ASP A 9 -2.53 7.33 13.20
N PRO A 10 -1.27 7.75 13.41
CA PRO A 10 -0.40 7.15 14.41
C PRO A 10 -0.89 7.39 15.85
N GLU A 11 -1.62 8.47 16.12
CA GLU A 11 -2.10 8.78 17.48
C GLU A 11 -3.22 7.83 17.93
N ARG A 12 -3.92 7.23 16.96
CA ARG A 12 -5.02 6.28 17.21
C ARG A 12 -4.61 4.83 17.09
N CYS A 13 -3.42 4.55 16.57
CA CYS A 13 -3.01 3.19 16.27
C CYS A 13 -2.36 2.53 17.49
N LEU A 14 -3.01 1.47 17.99
CA LEU A 14 -2.50 0.70 19.14
C LEU A 14 -1.54 -0.44 18.74
N GLY A 15 -1.26 -0.63 17.45
CA GLY A 15 -0.44 -1.74 16.99
C GLY A 15 -1.06 -3.14 17.21
N CYS A 16 -2.38 -3.26 17.28
CA CYS A 16 -3.05 -4.54 17.57
C CYS A 16 -3.03 -5.59 16.43
N TYR A 17 -2.44 -5.29 15.28
CA TYR A 17 -2.34 -6.16 14.10
C TYR A 17 -3.66 -6.67 13.48
N THR A 18 -4.83 -6.28 14.00
CA THR A 18 -6.15 -6.68 13.45
C THR A 18 -6.29 -6.32 11.97
N CYS A 19 -5.73 -5.18 11.56
CA CYS A 19 -5.74 -4.72 10.17
C CYS A 19 -4.95 -5.66 9.22
N MET A 20 -3.86 -6.26 9.69
CA MET A 20 -3.08 -7.24 8.92
C MET A 20 -3.85 -8.55 8.80
N ALA A 21 -4.36 -9.08 9.92
CA ALA A 21 -5.16 -10.30 9.95
C ALA A 21 -6.40 -10.20 9.06
N GLY A 22 -7.18 -9.11 9.20
CA GLY A 22 -8.37 -8.88 8.38
C GLY A 22 -8.04 -8.74 6.90
N CYS A 23 -6.92 -8.11 6.55
CA CYS A 23 -6.47 -8.03 5.16
C CYS A 23 -6.13 -9.41 4.59
N ALA A 24 -5.30 -10.19 5.27
CA ALA A 24 -4.92 -11.53 4.81
C ALA A 24 -6.14 -12.45 4.65
N LEU A 25 -7.06 -12.46 5.62
CA LEU A 25 -8.28 -13.26 5.59
C LEU A 25 -9.22 -12.86 4.44
N ALA A 26 -9.41 -11.56 4.20
CA ALA A 26 -10.27 -11.07 3.13
C ALA A 26 -9.79 -11.54 1.75
N HIS A 27 -8.48 -11.53 1.51
CA HIS A 27 -7.90 -11.94 0.24
C HIS A 27 -7.80 -13.45 0.08
N ASN A 28 -7.52 -14.18 1.16
CA ASN A 28 -7.56 -15.65 1.16
C ASN A 28 -8.94 -16.16 0.71
N LYS A 29 -10.02 -15.56 1.20
CA LYS A 29 -11.40 -15.89 0.77
C LYS A 29 -11.64 -15.71 -0.74
N GLN A 30 -10.84 -14.88 -1.42
CA GLN A 30 -10.90 -14.66 -2.86
C GLN A 30 -9.95 -15.59 -3.65
N GLY A 31 -9.27 -16.51 -2.99
CA GLY A 31 -8.24 -17.36 -3.61
C GLY A 31 -6.95 -16.62 -3.96
N LEU A 32 -6.76 -15.41 -3.44
CA LEU A 32 -5.52 -14.63 -3.58
C LEU A 32 -4.52 -15.03 -2.49
N GLN A 33 -3.27 -14.61 -2.65
CA GLN A 33 -2.21 -14.89 -1.69
C GLN A 33 -2.64 -14.47 -0.26
N PRO A 34 -2.58 -15.40 0.72
CA PRO A 34 -3.14 -15.22 2.07
C PRO A 34 -2.21 -14.43 2.99
N PHE A 35 -1.56 -13.41 2.46
CA PHE A 35 -0.63 -12.54 3.18
C PHE A 35 -1.19 -11.14 3.33
N PRO A 36 -0.88 -10.44 4.44
CA PRO A 36 -1.32 -9.08 4.63
C PRO A 36 -0.68 -8.16 3.58
N ARG A 37 -1.44 -7.20 3.08
CA ARG A 37 -0.99 -6.21 2.08
C ARG A 37 -0.56 -4.87 2.71
N LEU A 38 -0.32 -4.90 4.02
CA LEU A 38 0.16 -3.82 4.86
C LEU A 38 0.95 -4.43 6.03
N PHE A 39 1.82 -3.66 6.65
CA PHE A 39 2.57 -4.09 7.83
C PHE A 39 2.57 -3.00 8.89
N VAL A 40 2.48 -3.38 10.17
CA VAL A 40 2.55 -2.44 11.29
C VAL A 40 4.01 -2.16 11.61
N THR A 41 4.38 -0.88 11.65
CA THR A 41 5.70 -0.41 12.04
C THR A 41 5.62 0.30 13.39
N HIS A 42 6.63 0.08 14.22
CA HIS A 42 6.79 0.76 15.50
C HIS A 42 8.03 1.67 15.42
N THR A 43 7.83 2.95 15.66
CA THR A 43 8.92 3.93 15.79
C THR A 43 8.79 4.62 17.15
N PRO A 44 9.82 5.35 17.61
CA PRO A 44 9.71 6.18 18.81
C PRO A 44 8.58 7.22 18.73
N ASP A 45 8.27 7.70 17.51
CA ASP A 45 7.26 8.73 17.25
C ASP A 45 5.82 8.18 17.17
N GLY A 46 5.66 6.85 17.20
CA GLY A 46 4.34 6.22 17.18
C GLY A 46 4.33 4.86 16.50
N THR A 47 3.17 4.22 16.57
CA THR A 47 2.91 2.98 15.86
C THR A 47 1.98 3.28 14.69
N MET A 48 2.25 2.77 13.50
CA MET A 48 1.29 2.87 12.39
C MET A 48 1.48 1.77 11.35
N PRO A 49 0.38 1.31 10.72
CA PRO A 49 0.46 0.49 9.52
C PRO A 49 0.94 1.29 8.32
N VAL A 50 1.81 0.66 7.54
CA VAL A 50 2.33 1.13 6.26
C VAL A 50 1.71 0.28 5.15
N GLN A 51 1.14 0.95 4.14
CA GLN A 51 0.44 0.34 3.02
C GLN A 51 0.72 1.09 1.71
N CYS A 52 0.40 0.45 0.58
CA CYS A 52 0.59 1.05 -0.75
C CYS A 52 -0.14 2.42 -0.85
N ARG A 53 0.55 3.42 -1.40
CA ARG A 53 0.01 4.76 -1.63
C ARG A 53 -0.67 4.93 -2.98
N HIS A 54 -0.74 3.86 -3.79
CA HIS A 54 -1.33 3.87 -5.14
C HIS A 54 -0.87 5.08 -5.97
N CYS A 55 0.44 5.33 -6.02
CA CYS A 55 1.03 6.50 -6.67
C CYS A 55 0.48 6.72 -8.08
N GLU A 56 0.27 7.98 -8.47
CA GLU A 56 -0.20 8.32 -9.82
C GLU A 56 0.81 7.95 -10.90
N ASP A 57 2.11 8.16 -10.64
CA ASP A 57 3.19 7.79 -11.57
C ASP A 57 3.57 6.29 -11.48
N ALA A 58 3.08 5.59 -10.45
CA ALA A 58 3.26 4.16 -10.16
C ALA A 58 4.56 3.55 -10.74
N PRO A 59 5.76 3.87 -10.20
CA PRO A 59 7.02 3.34 -10.73
C PRO A 59 7.03 1.80 -10.78
N CYS A 60 6.35 1.15 -9.83
CA CYS A 60 6.15 -0.30 -9.81
C CYS A 60 5.40 -0.85 -11.03
N ALA A 61 4.48 -0.09 -11.63
CA ALA A 61 3.79 -0.47 -12.87
C ALA A 61 4.75 -0.36 -14.06
N ARG A 62 5.51 0.74 -14.15
CA ARG A 62 6.44 1.00 -15.26
C ARG A 62 7.54 -0.05 -15.39
N VAL A 63 8.03 -0.60 -14.27
CA VAL A 63 9.10 -1.61 -14.28
C VAL A 63 8.61 -3.04 -14.44
N CYS A 64 7.30 -3.28 -14.49
CA CYS A 64 6.77 -4.65 -14.57
C CYS A 64 6.90 -5.20 -16.01
N PRO A 65 7.74 -6.22 -16.25
CA PRO A 65 8.07 -6.67 -17.60
C PRO A 65 6.92 -7.47 -18.24
N VAL A 66 6.06 -8.05 -17.40
CA VAL A 66 4.89 -8.85 -17.78
C VAL A 66 3.58 -8.08 -17.64
N LYS A 67 3.65 -6.77 -17.36
CA LYS A 67 2.48 -5.89 -17.15
C LYS A 67 1.46 -6.45 -16.13
N ALA A 68 1.96 -7.12 -15.09
CA ALA A 68 1.12 -7.60 -13.99
C ALA A 68 0.62 -6.45 -13.10
N ILE A 69 1.18 -5.23 -13.21
CA ILE A 69 0.79 -4.07 -12.43
C ILE A 69 0.32 -2.97 -13.38
N GLU A 70 -0.88 -2.43 -13.15
CA GLU A 70 -1.51 -1.42 -14.00
C GLU A 70 -2.27 -0.39 -13.16
N ILE A 71 -2.40 0.83 -13.69
CA ILE A 71 -3.27 1.85 -13.08
C ILE A 71 -4.66 1.73 -13.71
N LYS A 72 -5.68 1.46 -12.90
CA LYS A 72 -7.08 1.44 -13.33
C LYS A 72 -8.00 1.79 -12.16
N ASN A 73 -9.18 2.34 -12.43
CA ASN A 73 -10.19 2.62 -11.40
C ASN A 73 -9.64 3.39 -10.18
N GLN A 74 -8.78 4.39 -10.42
CA GLN A 74 -8.13 5.20 -9.38
C GLN A 74 -7.29 4.38 -8.39
N MET A 75 -6.72 3.26 -8.84
CA MET A 75 -5.83 2.43 -8.04
C MET A 75 -4.73 1.81 -8.90
N VAL A 76 -3.55 1.62 -8.30
CA VAL A 76 -2.54 0.73 -8.84
C VAL A 76 -2.94 -0.71 -8.51
N TYR A 77 -3.35 -1.48 -9.50
CA TYR A 77 -3.77 -2.88 -9.38
C TYR A 77 -2.60 -3.83 -9.64
N LEU A 78 -2.59 -5.00 -9.00
CA LEU A 78 -1.67 -6.09 -9.28
C LEU A 78 -2.48 -7.36 -9.63
N ASN A 79 -2.18 -7.96 -10.76
CA ASN A 79 -2.68 -9.27 -11.17
C ASN A 79 -1.71 -10.37 -10.69
N GLU A 80 -2.13 -11.11 -9.66
CA GLU A 80 -1.34 -12.19 -9.06
C GLU A 80 -1.06 -13.35 -10.04
N GLY A 81 -1.96 -13.60 -10.98
CA GLY A 81 -1.82 -14.67 -11.97
C GLY A 81 -0.71 -14.39 -13.00
N LEU A 82 -0.58 -13.15 -13.43
CA LEU A 82 0.46 -12.71 -14.39
C LEU A 82 1.82 -12.47 -13.74
N CYS A 83 1.87 -12.30 -12.42
CA CYS A 83 3.12 -11.99 -11.73
C CYS A 83 4.11 -13.16 -11.80
N ILE A 84 5.31 -12.88 -12.31
CA ILE A 84 6.41 -13.86 -12.40
C ILE A 84 7.41 -13.75 -11.24
N GLY A 85 7.14 -12.91 -10.23
CA GLY A 85 8.01 -12.81 -9.06
C GLY A 85 9.38 -12.17 -9.29
N CYS A 86 9.56 -11.37 -10.35
CA CYS A 86 10.85 -10.73 -10.69
C CYS A 86 11.36 -9.67 -9.69
N LYS A 87 10.55 -9.30 -8.69
CA LYS A 87 10.90 -8.41 -7.56
C LYS A 87 11.23 -6.94 -7.90
N MET A 88 11.30 -6.55 -9.18
CA MET A 88 11.59 -5.16 -9.58
C MET A 88 10.61 -4.14 -9.01
N CYS A 89 9.32 -4.48 -8.92
CA CYS A 89 8.32 -3.59 -8.35
C CYS A 89 8.59 -3.27 -6.87
N ALA A 90 9.09 -4.23 -6.09
CA ALA A 90 9.46 -4.04 -4.71
C ALA A 90 10.67 -3.10 -4.58
N LEU A 91 11.69 -3.29 -5.43
CA LEU A 91 12.89 -2.44 -5.45
C LEU A 91 12.58 -0.96 -5.74
N VAL A 92 11.65 -0.68 -6.65
CA VAL A 92 11.33 0.70 -7.04
C VAL A 92 10.21 1.33 -6.23
N CYS A 93 9.65 0.62 -5.25
CA CYS A 93 8.60 1.20 -4.41
C CYS A 93 9.24 2.19 -3.43
N PRO A 94 8.97 3.51 -3.55
CA PRO A 94 9.62 4.50 -2.68
C PRO A 94 9.17 4.40 -1.22
N PHE A 95 8.08 3.67 -0.95
CA PHE A 95 7.52 3.48 0.37
C PHE A 95 7.81 2.08 0.95
N GLY A 96 8.42 1.17 0.18
CA GLY A 96 8.66 -0.20 0.62
C GLY A 96 7.39 -1.03 0.88
N CYS A 97 6.26 -0.67 0.26
CA CYS A 97 4.95 -1.28 0.55
C CYS A 97 4.58 -2.49 -0.34
N ILE A 98 5.56 -3.07 -1.03
CA ILE A 98 5.36 -4.23 -1.92
C ILE A 98 6.25 -5.35 -1.39
N ASP A 99 5.60 -6.42 -0.96
CA ASP A 99 6.28 -7.60 -0.43
C ASP A 99 6.32 -8.71 -1.49
N ILE A 100 7.26 -9.64 -1.34
CA ILE A 100 7.36 -10.82 -2.21
C ILE A 100 7.01 -12.04 -1.40
N GLN A 101 5.84 -12.60 -1.69
CA GLN A 101 5.25 -13.69 -0.94
C GLN A 101 4.97 -14.86 -1.87
N GLY A 102 4.95 -16.07 -1.34
CA GLY A 102 4.57 -17.23 -2.13
C GLY A 102 3.98 -18.31 -1.25
N THR A 103 3.17 -19.16 -1.86
CA THR A 103 2.74 -20.41 -1.26
C THR A 103 3.51 -21.56 -1.91
N PRO A 104 4.07 -22.50 -1.14
CA PRO A 104 4.71 -23.68 -1.69
C PRO A 104 3.73 -24.46 -2.58
N ALA A 105 4.24 -25.08 -3.65
CA ALA A 105 3.43 -26.02 -4.40
C ALA A 105 3.05 -27.21 -3.49
N PRO A 106 1.81 -27.74 -3.55
CA PRO A 106 1.37 -28.86 -2.70
C PRO A 106 2.23 -30.12 -2.84
N SER A 107 2.94 -30.24 -3.98
CA SER A 107 3.73 -31.40 -4.38
C SER A 107 5.22 -31.32 -4.02
N VAL A 108 5.67 -30.25 -3.34
CA VAL A 108 7.09 -30.05 -3.02
C VAL A 108 7.31 -30.23 -1.52
N GLU A 109 8.13 -31.23 -1.16
CA GLU A 109 8.65 -31.37 0.20
C GLU A 109 9.48 -30.13 0.57
N LYS A 110 9.40 -29.67 1.83
CA LYS A 110 9.99 -28.40 2.30
C LYS A 110 11.52 -28.46 2.42
N ASP A 111 12.20 -28.94 1.40
CA ASP A 111 13.64 -29.14 1.40
C ASP A 111 14.35 -27.98 0.70
N GLY A 112 14.97 -27.11 1.50
CA GLY A 112 15.82 -26.03 1.02
C GLY A 112 15.17 -24.65 1.10
N LEU A 113 14.98 -24.13 2.33
CA LEU A 113 14.85 -22.68 2.51
C LEU A 113 16.21 -22.05 2.22
N LEU A 114 16.33 -21.30 1.13
CA LEU A 114 17.38 -20.31 1.00
C LEU A 114 16.97 -19.10 1.88
N ASN A 115 17.12 -19.27 3.19
CA ASN A 115 16.94 -18.18 4.14
C ASN A 115 18.16 -17.26 4.07
N SER A 116 18.14 -16.32 3.13
CA SER A 116 19.05 -15.18 3.21
C SER A 116 18.56 -14.26 4.33
N TYR A 117 18.95 -14.57 5.58
CA TYR A 117 18.70 -13.73 6.76
C TYR A 117 19.19 -12.29 6.58
N LEU A 118 20.12 -12.07 5.65
CA LEU A 118 20.70 -10.77 5.37
C LEU A 118 19.84 -9.91 4.43
N ILE A 119 19.09 -10.52 3.49
CA ILE A 119 18.31 -9.79 2.49
C ILE A 119 16.97 -10.52 2.24
N PRO A 120 15.85 -10.08 2.85
CA PRO A 120 14.54 -10.70 2.67
C PRO A 120 14.08 -10.79 1.21
N LEU A 121 14.48 -9.82 0.39
CA LEU A 121 14.17 -9.81 -1.04
C LEU A 121 14.86 -10.94 -1.81
N LEU A 122 15.96 -11.50 -1.29
CA LEU A 122 16.65 -12.65 -1.87
C LEU A 122 16.20 -13.98 -1.25
N ALA A 123 15.36 -13.95 -0.22
CA ALA A 123 14.77 -15.16 0.32
C ALA A 123 13.91 -15.86 -0.74
N GLY A 124 14.04 -17.18 -0.77
CA GLY A 124 13.29 -18.05 -1.68
C GLY A 124 13.42 -19.49 -1.24
N ALA A 125 12.37 -20.28 -1.45
CA ALA A 125 12.41 -21.72 -1.30
C ALA A 125 12.27 -22.38 -2.69
N THR A 126 12.98 -23.49 -2.88
CA THR A 126 12.82 -24.37 -4.04
C THR A 126 11.34 -24.79 -4.17
N GLY A 127 10.80 -24.73 -5.39
CA GLY A 127 9.42 -25.13 -5.68
C GLY A 127 8.32 -24.19 -5.16
N GLN A 128 8.66 -22.97 -4.74
CA GLN A 128 7.69 -21.93 -4.38
C GLN A 128 7.56 -20.91 -5.51
N LYS A 129 6.34 -20.73 -6.06
CA LYS A 129 6.05 -19.60 -6.94
C LYS A 129 5.86 -18.35 -6.06
N THR A 130 6.89 -17.52 -5.97
CA THR A 130 6.79 -16.22 -5.31
C THR A 130 6.21 -15.18 -6.25
N ILE A 131 5.30 -14.35 -5.77
CA ILE A 131 4.72 -13.22 -6.48
C ILE A 131 4.76 -11.96 -5.61
N ALA A 132 4.56 -10.81 -6.22
CA ALA A 132 4.44 -9.57 -5.47
C ALA A 132 3.05 -9.44 -4.82
N THR A 133 3.02 -8.96 -3.58
CA THR A 133 1.81 -8.69 -2.80
C THR A 133 1.82 -7.23 -2.36
N LYS A 134 0.73 -6.51 -2.62
CA LYS A 134 0.58 -5.10 -2.26
C LYS A 134 -0.89 -4.76 -2.08
N CYS A 135 -1.19 -3.65 -1.40
CA CYS A 135 -2.57 -3.22 -1.25
C CYS A 135 -3.21 -2.96 -2.63
N ASP A 136 -4.41 -3.46 -2.83
CA ASP A 136 -5.27 -3.34 -4.01
C ASP A 136 -6.63 -2.71 -3.65
N LEU A 137 -6.69 -2.08 -2.46
CA LEU A 137 -7.89 -1.50 -1.85
C LEU A 137 -9.04 -2.49 -1.63
N CYS A 138 -8.77 -3.80 -1.60
CA CYS A 138 -9.81 -4.83 -1.56
C CYS A 138 -10.84 -4.59 -2.68
N TYR A 139 -10.38 -4.41 -3.92
CA TYR A 139 -11.22 -4.03 -5.07
C TYR A 139 -12.46 -4.92 -5.30
N PHE A 140 -12.45 -6.13 -4.74
CA PHE A 140 -13.53 -7.11 -4.80
C PHE A 140 -14.63 -6.89 -3.76
N ASP A 141 -14.42 -6.01 -2.78
CA ASP A 141 -15.33 -5.77 -1.66
C ASP A 141 -15.98 -4.39 -1.80
N ALA A 142 -17.32 -4.37 -1.92
CA ALA A 142 -18.10 -3.13 -2.02
C ALA A 142 -18.08 -2.31 -0.73
N GLU A 143 -17.85 -2.95 0.43
CA GLU A 143 -17.70 -2.23 1.71
C GLU A 143 -16.30 -1.59 1.85
N GLY A 144 -15.41 -1.84 0.89
CA GLY A 144 -14.07 -1.26 0.82
C GLY A 144 -13.01 -2.00 1.62
N PRO A 145 -11.85 -1.37 1.89
CA PRO A 145 -10.68 -2.05 2.42
C PRO A 145 -10.94 -2.71 3.78
N ALA A 146 -10.72 -4.03 3.86
CA ALA A 146 -10.90 -4.80 5.09
C ALA A 146 -10.10 -4.21 6.27
N CYS A 147 -8.89 -3.71 6.03
CA CYS A 147 -8.06 -3.09 7.06
C CYS A 147 -8.70 -1.84 7.71
N VAL A 148 -9.49 -1.08 6.96
CA VAL A 148 -10.27 0.07 7.46
C VAL A 148 -11.44 -0.43 8.30
N ARG A 149 -12.19 -1.43 7.79
CA ARG A 149 -13.39 -1.96 8.45
C ARG A 149 -13.10 -2.64 9.79
N VAL A 150 -11.99 -3.38 9.88
CA VAL A 150 -11.65 -4.17 11.08
C VAL A 150 -10.88 -3.38 12.14
N CYS A 151 -10.50 -2.12 11.88
CA CYS A 151 -9.67 -1.35 12.81
C CYS A 151 -10.49 -0.92 14.04
N PRO A 152 -10.19 -1.43 15.25
CA PRO A 152 -11.02 -1.17 16.44
C PRO A 152 -11.01 0.29 16.87
N THR A 153 -9.88 0.99 16.68
CA THR A 153 -9.71 2.41 17.02
C THR A 153 -9.99 3.36 15.87
N ARG A 154 -10.38 2.85 14.69
CA ARG A 154 -10.58 3.64 13.47
C ARG A 154 -9.36 4.50 13.11
N ALA A 155 -8.16 3.95 13.34
CA ALA A 155 -6.90 4.60 12.96
C ALA A 155 -6.66 4.60 11.44
N LEU A 156 -7.35 3.75 10.69
CA LEU A 156 -7.24 3.65 9.23
C LEU A 156 -8.47 4.27 8.57
N ARG A 157 -8.27 5.05 7.50
CA ARG A 157 -9.35 5.55 6.64
C ARG A 157 -8.97 5.52 5.17
N LEU A 158 -9.96 5.31 4.31
CA LEU A 158 -9.80 5.50 2.87
C LEU A 158 -9.83 7.00 2.55
N VAL A 159 -8.88 7.45 1.73
CA VAL A 159 -8.84 8.79 1.18
C VAL A 159 -9.26 8.71 -0.28
N GLU A 160 -10.29 9.48 -0.61
CA GLU A 160 -10.78 9.61 -1.98
C GLU A 160 -9.95 10.64 -2.73
N GLY A 161 -9.73 10.42 -4.03
CA GLY A 161 -8.95 11.33 -4.85
C GLY A 161 -9.51 12.76 -4.85
N GLU A 162 -10.85 12.89 -4.92
CA GLU A 162 -11.55 14.17 -4.94
C GLU A 162 -11.33 14.99 -3.66
N GLU A 163 -11.19 14.33 -2.51
CA GLU A 163 -10.91 14.98 -1.22
C GLU A 163 -9.57 15.70 -1.28
N ILE A 164 -8.54 15.04 -1.81
CA ILE A 164 -7.19 15.60 -1.95
C ILE A 164 -7.18 16.77 -2.93
N GLU A 165 -7.89 16.63 -4.05
CA GLU A 165 -7.96 17.70 -5.04
C GLU A 165 -8.66 18.94 -4.48
N ARG A 166 -9.76 18.75 -3.73
CA ARG A 166 -10.48 19.82 -3.04
C ARG A 166 -9.59 20.51 -2.00
N LEU A 167 -8.91 19.73 -1.15
CA LEU A 167 -8.00 20.26 -0.13
C LEU A 167 -6.81 21.01 -0.76
N SER A 168 -6.27 20.51 -1.87
CA SER A 168 -5.17 21.15 -2.59
C SER A 168 -5.61 22.49 -3.19
N LYS A 169 -6.82 22.54 -3.79
CA LYS A 169 -7.42 23.79 -4.30
C LYS A 169 -7.66 24.79 -3.17
N LEU A 170 -8.19 24.34 -2.03
CA LEU A 170 -8.39 25.18 -0.85
C LEU A 170 -7.08 25.75 -0.32
N LYS A 171 -6.06 24.91 -0.09
CA LYS A 171 -4.74 25.37 0.39
C LYS A 171 -4.10 26.37 -0.58
N ARG A 172 -4.14 26.11 -1.89
CA ARG A 172 -3.64 27.06 -2.90
C ARG A 172 -4.35 28.41 -2.81
N ARG A 173 -5.68 28.42 -2.64
CA ARG A 173 -6.46 29.67 -2.46
C ARG A 173 -6.08 30.38 -1.18
N THR A 174 -5.98 29.67 -0.05
CA THR A 174 -5.59 30.25 1.24
C THR A 174 -4.18 30.83 1.22
N SER A 175 -3.23 30.16 0.57
CA SER A 175 -1.86 30.68 0.39
C SER A 175 -1.82 31.96 -0.44
N ILE A 176 -2.61 32.04 -1.52
CA ILE A 176 -2.72 33.28 -2.32
C ILE A 176 -3.27 34.42 -1.48
N VAL A 177 -4.34 34.17 -0.71
CA VAL A 177 -4.95 35.18 0.16
C VAL A 177 -3.95 35.66 1.22
N GLY A 178 -3.22 34.74 1.86
CA GLY A 178 -2.20 35.08 2.86
C GLY A 178 -1.02 35.89 2.30
N VAL A 179 -0.60 35.61 1.05
CA VAL A 179 0.44 36.42 0.38
C VAL A 179 -0.09 37.81 0.02
N THR A 180 -1.33 37.91 -0.46
CA THR A 180 -1.92 39.23 -0.79
C THR A 180 -2.16 40.11 0.44
N SER A 181 -2.48 39.55 1.60
CA SER A 181 -2.59 40.32 2.84
C SER A 181 -1.23 40.84 3.33
N ILE A 182 -0.17 40.04 3.23
CA ILE A 182 1.20 40.46 3.56
C ILE A 182 1.67 41.59 2.64
N LEU A 183 1.40 41.49 1.33
CA LEU A 183 1.74 42.54 0.36
C LEU A 183 0.91 43.83 0.56
N ALA A 184 -0.32 43.73 1.06
CA ALA A 184 -1.15 44.88 1.38
C ALA A 184 -0.69 45.62 2.66
N GLU A 185 -0.17 44.89 3.64
CA GLU A 185 0.38 45.45 4.88
C GLU A 185 1.76 46.08 4.67
N GLY A 186 2.62 45.49 3.83
CA GLY A 186 3.94 46.01 3.48
C GLY A 186 3.96 47.26 2.58
N ARG A 187 2.80 47.76 2.15
CA ARG A 187 2.67 49.02 1.35
C ARG A 187 2.29 50.24 2.19
N LYS A 188 2.12 50.09 3.51
CA LYS A 188 1.77 51.17 4.44
C LYS A 188 2.96 51.79 5.19
N SER A 189 4.20 51.49 4.77
CA SER A 189 5.43 52.11 5.30
C SER A 189 6.07 53.03 4.28
#